data_AF-E2BD61-F1
#
_entry.id   AF-E2BD61-F1
#
_cell.length_a   1.000
_cell.length_b   1.000
_cell.length_c   1.000
_cell.angle_alpha   90.00
_cell.angle_beta   90.00
_cell.angle_gamma   90.00
#
_symmetry.space_group_name_H-M   'P 1'
#
loop_
_entity.id
_entity.type
_entity.pdbx_description
1 polymer ?
#
loop_
_entity_poly.entity_id
_entity_poly.type
_entity_poly.pdbx_seq_one_letter_code
_entity_poly.pdbx_strand_id
1 'polypeptide(L)'
;MMQDREDFYGTLCSSETLRSGKKGFFHDFSDFVAQTAGDTWTSRIFGRIDDDEGRMRAVFTDAKIRNVVADTLAKVQLLFRDKDAEISRRRRLEGYQLAAVGQYDKALLLFSQAVLRAPQPDRSTTVDQGLTLPLALLGRAEIFMALKEYHFALEDLRLAAEHELPDKPT
;
A
#
# COMPACT_ATOMS: atom_id res chain seq x y z
N MET A 1 15.07 -17.96 -10.33
CA MET A 1 13.60 -17.81 -10.47
C MET A 1 12.83 -17.90 -9.13
N MET A 2 13.46 -17.61 -7.99
CA MET A 2 12.78 -17.42 -6.69
C MET A 2 13.13 -16.05 -6.09
N GLN A 3 14.38 -15.60 -6.30
CA GLN A 3 14.93 -14.30 -5.86
C GLN A 3 14.14 -13.08 -6.37
N ASP A 4 13.70 -13.06 -7.63
CA ASP A 4 12.95 -11.92 -8.20
C ASP A 4 11.57 -11.69 -7.54
N ARG A 5 10.99 -12.73 -6.91
CA ARG A 5 9.69 -12.59 -6.23
C ARG A 5 9.84 -12.06 -4.82
N GLU A 6 10.92 -12.42 -4.12
CA GLU A 6 11.24 -11.89 -2.79
C GLU A 6 11.55 -10.40 -2.84
N ASP A 7 12.31 -9.94 -3.84
CA ASP A 7 12.61 -8.52 -4.04
C ASP A 7 11.35 -7.73 -4.42
N PHE A 8 10.46 -8.32 -5.23
CA PHE A 8 9.19 -7.71 -5.62
C PHE A 8 8.21 -7.58 -4.43
N TYR A 9 7.99 -8.65 -3.67
CA TYR A 9 7.13 -8.59 -2.48
C TYR A 9 7.78 -7.81 -1.33
N GLY A 10 9.10 -7.82 -1.20
CA GLY A 10 9.85 -7.01 -0.23
C GLY A 10 9.66 -5.52 -0.49
N THR A 11 9.72 -5.11 -1.77
CA THR A 11 9.50 -3.72 -2.17
C THR A 11 8.02 -3.32 -2.01
N LEU A 12 7.08 -4.18 -2.41
CA LEU A 12 5.64 -3.93 -2.33
C LEU A 12 5.12 -3.90 -0.88
N CYS A 13 5.64 -4.76 0.00
CA CYS A 13 5.30 -4.76 1.43
C CYS A 13 5.92 -3.55 2.16
N SER A 14 7.02 -2.99 1.66
CA SER A 14 7.75 -1.90 2.32
C SER A 14 7.04 -0.54 2.29
N SER A 15 6.19 -0.28 1.29
CA SER A 15 5.54 1.02 1.15
C SER A 15 4.12 1.07 1.72
N GLU A 16 3.32 0.00 1.58
CA GLU A 16 1.90 -0.01 1.95
C GLU A 16 1.59 -0.69 3.30
N THR A 17 2.52 -1.46 3.89
CA THR A 17 2.30 -2.13 5.19
C THR A 17 2.80 -1.31 6.41
N LEU A 18 3.42 -0.15 6.17
CA LEU A 18 4.37 0.45 7.11
C LEU A 18 3.98 1.80 7.74
N ARG A 19 2.78 2.37 7.54
CA ARG A 19 2.37 3.56 8.31
C ARG A 19 0.88 3.63 8.66
N SER A 20 0.58 3.23 9.89
CA SER A 20 -0.56 3.78 10.66
C SER A 20 -0.12 4.40 12.01
N GLY A 21 1.19 4.64 12.21
CA GLY A 21 1.71 5.27 13.45
C GLY A 21 3.24 5.42 13.46
N LYS A 22 3.81 5.98 14.53
CA LYS A 22 5.26 6.26 14.69
C LYS A 22 6.16 5.00 14.70
N LYS A 23 5.63 3.79 14.94
CA LYS A 23 6.41 2.53 15.12
C LYS A 23 6.11 1.44 14.07
N GLY A 24 4.89 1.39 13.52
CA GLY A 24 4.47 0.47 12.45
C GLY A 24 3.90 -0.86 12.96
N PHE A 25 2.95 -1.44 12.22
CA PHE A 25 2.19 -2.65 12.63
C PHE A 25 3.09 -3.84 13.00
N PHE A 26 4.10 -4.13 12.17
CA PHE A 26 4.98 -5.28 12.42
C PHE A 26 5.88 -5.10 13.64
N HIS A 27 6.28 -3.86 13.97
CA HIS A 27 7.06 -3.59 15.16
C HIS A 27 6.20 -3.74 16.43
N ASP A 28 4.97 -3.21 16.41
CA ASP A 28 4.04 -3.36 17.53
C ASP A 28 3.64 -4.84 17.71
N PHE A 29 3.47 -5.56 16.59
CA PHE A 29 3.20 -6.99 16.59
C PHE A 29 4.36 -7.81 17.14
N SER A 30 5.60 -7.55 16.71
CA SER A 30 6.78 -8.26 17.22
C SER A 30 7.00 -8.01 18.71
N ASP A 31 6.80 -6.77 19.17
CA ASP A 31 6.92 -6.43 20.59
C ASP A 31 5.88 -7.18 21.43
N PHE A 32 4.63 -7.26 20.96
CA PHE A 32 3.56 -7.97 21.64
C PHE A 32 3.83 -9.49 21.72
N VAL A 33 4.31 -10.09 20.64
CA VAL A 33 4.71 -11.51 20.60
C VAL A 33 5.89 -11.76 21.55
N ALA A 34 6.90 -10.89 21.57
CA ALA A 34 8.04 -11.00 22.46
C ALA A 34 7.65 -10.90 23.94
N GLN A 35 6.75 -9.96 24.30
CA GLN A 35 6.20 -9.85 25.65
C GLN A 35 5.40 -11.10 26.04
N THR A 36 4.61 -11.65 25.10
CA THR A 36 3.86 -12.88 25.31
C THR A 36 4.80 -14.07 25.56
N ALA A 37 5.87 -14.18 24.79
CA ALA A 37 6.87 -15.24 24.95
C ALA A 37 7.62 -15.13 26.29
N GLY A 38 7.99 -13.90 26.68
CA GLY A 38 8.73 -13.58 27.89
C GLY A 38 10.24 -13.83 27.77
N ASP A 39 11.01 -13.10 28.56
CA ASP A 39 12.48 -13.01 28.42
C ASP A 39 13.20 -14.35 28.51
N THR A 40 12.70 -15.29 29.32
CA THR A 40 13.28 -16.63 29.45
C THR A 40 13.18 -17.43 28.15
N TRP A 41 12.01 -17.41 27.50
CA TRP A 41 11.81 -18.11 26.24
C TRP A 41 12.62 -17.43 25.12
N THR A 42 12.56 -16.10 25.07
CA THR A 42 13.27 -15.30 24.06
C THR A 42 14.78 -15.52 24.13
N SER A 43 15.38 -15.47 25.31
CA SER A 43 16.83 -15.60 25.46
C SER A 43 17.35 -17.05 25.41
N ARG A 44 16.59 -18.02 25.93
CA ARG A 44 17.08 -19.40 26.07
C ARG A 44 16.59 -20.38 25.02
N ILE A 45 15.52 -20.05 24.31
CA ILE A 45 14.96 -20.91 23.26
C ILE A 45 15.16 -20.20 21.92
N PHE A 46 14.46 -19.09 21.69
CA PHE A 46 14.47 -18.42 20.38
C PHE A 46 15.85 -17.86 20.01
N GLY A 47 16.52 -17.18 20.94
CA GLY A 47 17.84 -16.57 20.73
C GLY A 47 19.00 -17.56 20.61
N ARG A 48 18.76 -18.86 20.81
CA ARG A 48 19.76 -19.93 20.61
C ARG A 48 19.61 -20.66 19.27
N ILE A 49 18.63 -20.27 18.47
CA ILE A 49 18.41 -20.85 17.14
C ILE A 49 19.07 -19.93 16.11
N ASP A 50 19.97 -20.51 15.32
CA ASP A 50 20.84 -19.77 14.42
C ASP A 50 20.26 -19.66 12.99
N ASP A 51 19.19 -20.40 12.69
CA ASP A 51 18.53 -20.42 11.39
C ASP A 51 17.05 -19.98 11.45
N ASP A 52 16.58 -19.38 10.36
CA ASP A 52 15.23 -18.82 10.30
C ASP A 52 14.14 -19.89 10.26
N GLU A 53 14.41 -21.07 9.67
CA GLU A 53 13.44 -22.17 9.64
C GLU A 53 13.18 -22.70 11.07
N GLY A 54 14.25 -22.90 11.85
CA GLY A 54 14.19 -23.32 13.24
C GLY A 54 13.48 -22.28 14.11
N ARG A 55 13.73 -20.98 13.89
CA ARG A 55 13.03 -19.90 14.59
C ARG A 55 11.54 -19.90 14.30
N MET A 56 11.15 -20.05 13.04
CA MET A 56 9.75 -20.17 12.65
C MET A 56 9.11 -21.40 13.29
N ARG A 57 9.79 -22.55 13.26
CA ARG A 57 9.30 -23.77 13.89
C ARG A 57 9.10 -23.60 15.39
N ALA A 58 10.02 -22.94 16.10
CA ALA A 58 9.89 -22.67 17.53
C ALA A 58 8.66 -21.82 17.86
N VAL A 59 8.40 -20.76 17.06
CA VAL A 59 7.22 -19.90 17.19
C VAL A 59 5.91 -20.67 17.02
N PHE A 60 5.83 -21.57 16.05
CA PHE A 60 4.62 -22.37 15.78
C PHE A 60 4.50 -23.65 16.61
N THR A 61 5.53 -24.04 17.37
CA THR A 61 5.50 -25.21 18.26
C THR A 61 5.00 -24.84 19.65
N ASP A 62 5.39 -23.68 20.17
CA ASP A 62 4.92 -23.20 21.48
C ASP A 62 3.46 -22.74 21.38
N ALA A 63 2.53 -23.44 22.05
CA ALA A 63 1.10 -23.17 21.92
C ALA A 63 0.71 -21.74 22.37
N LYS A 64 1.42 -21.15 23.33
CA LYS A 64 1.14 -19.80 23.83
C LYS A 64 1.47 -18.77 22.76
N ILE A 65 2.63 -18.91 22.13
CA ILE A 65 3.13 -17.99 21.11
C ILE A 65 2.39 -18.20 19.80
N ARG A 66 2.26 -19.46 19.38
CA ARG A 66 1.53 -19.87 18.17
C ARG A 66 0.13 -19.28 18.13
N ASN A 67 -0.64 -19.40 19.20
CA ASN A 67 -2.02 -18.92 19.20
C ASN A 67 -2.06 -17.40 19.00
N VAL A 68 -1.19 -16.64 19.68
CA VAL A 68 -1.12 -15.18 19.51
C VAL A 68 -0.71 -14.79 18.09
N VAL A 69 0.31 -15.46 17.53
CA VAL A 69 0.78 -15.19 16.17
C VAL A 69 -0.30 -15.56 15.15
N ALA A 70 -0.86 -16.76 15.23
CA ALA A 70 -1.88 -17.26 14.31
C ALA A 70 -3.17 -16.45 14.38
N ASP A 71 -3.66 -16.11 15.57
CA ASP A 71 -4.90 -15.32 15.74
C ASP A 71 -4.74 -13.89 15.22
N THR A 72 -3.55 -13.31 15.36
CA THR A 72 -3.27 -11.96 14.85
C THR A 72 -3.15 -11.97 13.34
N LEU A 73 -2.39 -12.92 12.78
CA LEU A 73 -2.22 -13.04 11.33
C LEU A 73 -3.50 -13.52 10.62
N ALA A 74 -4.35 -14.32 11.28
CA ALA A 74 -5.65 -14.71 10.74
C ALA A 74 -6.62 -13.53 10.58
N LYS A 75 -6.40 -12.44 11.34
CA LYS A 75 -7.15 -11.19 11.22
C LYS A 75 -6.55 -10.24 10.19
N VAL A 76 -5.35 -10.51 9.70
CA VAL A 76 -4.76 -9.77 8.59
C VAL A 76 -5.46 -10.20 7.31
N GLN A 77 -6.42 -9.39 6.89
CA GLN A 77 -7.02 -9.52 5.58
C GLN A 77 -6.15 -8.82 4.55
N LEU A 78 -5.95 -9.46 3.39
CA LEU A 78 -5.49 -8.76 2.20
C LEU A 78 -6.50 -7.64 1.93
N LEU A 79 -6.11 -6.40 2.21
CA LEU A 79 -6.93 -5.24 1.89
C LEU A 79 -6.76 -4.93 0.41
N PHE A 80 -7.27 -5.81 -0.47
CA PHE A 80 -7.52 -5.45 -1.85
C PHE A 80 -8.68 -4.47 -1.84
N ARG A 81 -8.38 -3.18 -1.73
CA ARG A 81 -9.31 -2.16 -2.19
C ARG A 81 -9.42 -2.36 -3.69
N ASP A 82 -10.41 -3.16 -4.11
CA ASP A 82 -10.63 -3.48 -5.52
C ASP A 82 -10.56 -2.24 -6.41
N LYS A 83 -10.05 -2.40 -7.61
CA LYS A 83 -10.07 -1.32 -8.58
C LYS A 83 -11.50 -1.14 -9.08
N ASP A 84 -11.98 0.09 -9.05
CA ASP A 84 -13.35 0.47 -9.44
C ASP A 84 -13.30 1.86 -10.08
N ALA A 85 -13.57 1.90 -11.38
CA ALA A 85 -13.50 3.11 -12.17
C ALA A 85 -14.54 4.16 -11.74
N GLU A 86 -15.74 3.73 -11.35
CA GLU A 86 -16.82 4.63 -10.92
C GLU A 86 -16.51 5.27 -9.56
N ILE A 87 -15.96 4.50 -8.63
CA ILE A 87 -15.51 5.06 -7.34
C ILE A 87 -14.35 6.03 -7.57
N SER A 88 -13.39 5.69 -8.42
CA SER A 88 -12.30 6.61 -8.77
C SER A 88 -12.83 7.92 -9.35
N ARG A 89 -13.70 7.85 -10.36
CA ARG A 89 -14.35 9.01 -10.99
C ARG A 89 -15.09 9.87 -9.98
N ARG A 90 -15.90 9.27 -9.10
CA ARG A 90 -16.65 10.00 -8.05
C ARG A 90 -15.71 10.76 -7.13
N ARG A 91 -14.62 10.13 -6.69
CA ARG A 91 -13.61 10.76 -5.83
C ARG A 91 -12.89 11.91 -6.53
N ARG A 92 -12.57 11.79 -7.84
CA ARG A 92 -12.03 12.91 -8.62
C ARG A 92 -12.99 14.09 -8.65
N LEU A 93 -14.28 13.85 -8.92
CA LEU A 93 -15.30 14.91 -8.96
C LEU A 93 -15.45 15.63 -7.62
N GLU A 94 -15.52 14.89 -6.51
CA GLU A 94 -15.52 15.47 -5.16
C GLU A 94 -14.21 16.24 -4.88
N GLY A 95 -13.07 15.72 -5.35
CA GLY A 95 -11.76 16.35 -5.24
C GLY A 95 -11.71 17.71 -5.95
N TYR A 96 -12.20 17.78 -7.18
CA TYR A 96 -12.31 19.04 -7.93
C TYR A 96 -13.20 20.06 -7.23
N GLN A 97 -14.32 19.64 -6.63
CA GLN A 97 -15.19 20.55 -5.86
C GLN A 97 -14.46 21.17 -4.67
N LEU A 98 -13.66 20.39 -3.94
CA LEU A 98 -12.87 20.89 -2.82
C LEU A 98 -11.70 21.78 -3.27
N ALA A 99 -11.04 21.43 -4.38
CA ALA A 99 -9.96 22.22 -4.97
C ALA A 99 -10.46 23.60 -5.42
N ALA A 100 -11.67 23.67 -6.00
CA ALA A 100 -12.28 24.92 -6.45
C ALA A 100 -12.52 25.92 -5.31
N VAL A 101 -12.68 25.44 -4.07
CA VAL A 101 -12.84 26.28 -2.87
C VAL A 101 -11.54 26.37 -2.03
N GLY A 102 -10.40 26.00 -2.61
CA GLY A 102 -9.08 26.11 -1.99
C GLY A 102 -8.78 25.10 -0.88
N GLN A 103 -9.61 24.06 -0.72
CA GLN A 103 -9.40 23.01 0.30
C GLN A 103 -8.46 21.92 -0.24
N TYR A 104 -7.23 22.31 -0.55
CA TYR A 104 -6.25 21.45 -1.24
C TYR A 104 -5.87 20.19 -0.47
N ASP A 105 -5.73 20.23 0.86
CA ASP A 105 -5.41 19.04 1.65
C ASP A 105 -6.51 17.96 1.56
N LYS A 106 -7.78 18.39 1.55
CA LYS A 106 -8.91 17.47 1.43
C LYS A 106 -9.08 17.00 -0.02
N ALA A 107 -8.83 17.87 -0.99
CA ALA A 107 -8.79 17.49 -2.39
C ALA A 107 -7.72 16.42 -2.63
N LEU A 108 -6.52 16.59 -2.05
CA LEU A 108 -5.41 15.64 -2.15
C LEU A 108 -5.79 14.27 -1.61
N LEU A 109 -6.50 14.21 -0.48
CA LEU A 109 -7.01 12.96 0.08
C LEU A 109 -7.95 12.25 -0.92
N LEU A 110 -8.88 12.98 -1.53
CA LEU A 110 -9.83 12.42 -2.49
C LEU A 110 -9.14 11.96 -3.77
N PHE A 111 -8.19 12.72 -4.31
CA PHE A 111 -7.42 12.30 -5.49
C PHE A 111 -6.52 11.10 -5.18
N SER A 112 -5.94 11.01 -3.99
CA SER A 112 -5.19 9.82 -3.57
C SER A 112 -6.08 8.58 -3.48
N GLN A 113 -7.31 8.72 -2.99
CA GLN A 113 -8.31 7.64 -3.05
C GLN A 113 -8.69 7.29 -4.49
N ALA A 114 -8.80 8.29 -5.38
CA ALA A 114 -9.10 8.06 -6.79
C ALA A 114 -8.01 7.23 -7.48
N VAL A 115 -6.72 7.55 -7.26
CA VAL A 115 -5.59 6.76 -7.78
C VAL A 115 -5.60 5.34 -7.22
N LEU A 116 -5.84 5.19 -5.91
CA LEU A 116 -5.92 3.88 -5.27
C LEU A 116 -7.03 3.00 -5.87
N ARG A 117 -8.17 3.60 -6.24
CA ARG A 117 -9.32 2.89 -6.81
C ARG A 117 -9.27 2.77 -8.34
N ALA A 118 -8.44 3.53 -9.04
CA ALA A 118 -8.42 3.50 -10.49
C ALA A 118 -7.93 2.13 -11.02
N PRO A 119 -8.67 1.48 -11.93
CA PRO A 119 -8.17 0.30 -12.63
C PRO A 119 -7.02 0.69 -13.56
N GLN A 120 -6.16 -0.30 -13.85
CA GLN A 120 -5.17 -0.17 -14.92
C GLN A 120 -5.87 0.15 -16.24
N PRO A 121 -5.20 0.87 -17.16
CA PRO A 121 -5.70 1.08 -18.51
C PRO A 121 -6.18 -0.23 -19.15
N ASP A 122 -7.15 -0.13 -20.04
CA ASP A 122 -7.77 -1.23 -20.79
C ASP A 122 -8.58 -2.27 -19.99
N ARG A 123 -8.54 -2.24 -18.65
CA ARG A 123 -9.37 -3.15 -17.82
C ARG A 123 -10.84 -2.74 -17.70
N SER A 124 -11.14 -1.46 -17.94
CA SER A 124 -12.50 -0.91 -17.85
C SER A 124 -12.67 0.25 -18.83
N THR A 125 -13.02 -0.05 -20.07
CA THR A 125 -13.20 0.95 -21.13
C THR A 125 -14.55 1.67 -21.08
N THR A 126 -15.50 1.17 -20.28
CA THR A 126 -16.85 1.75 -20.13
C THR A 126 -16.85 3.10 -19.40
N VAL A 127 -15.85 3.34 -18.55
CA VAL A 127 -15.68 4.57 -17.77
C VAL A 127 -14.41 5.26 -18.22
N ASP A 128 -14.48 6.58 -18.45
CA ASP A 128 -13.35 7.40 -18.88
C ASP A 128 -12.59 6.85 -20.11
N GLN A 129 -13.24 6.02 -20.95
CA GLN A 129 -12.62 5.35 -22.09
C GLN A 129 -11.39 4.50 -21.71
N GLY A 130 -11.31 4.01 -20.46
CA GLY A 130 -10.14 3.28 -19.96
C GLY A 130 -9.04 4.16 -19.37
N LEU A 131 -9.18 5.49 -19.40
CA LEU A 131 -8.18 6.45 -18.93
C LEU A 131 -8.35 6.84 -17.46
N THR A 132 -9.06 6.05 -16.66
CA THR A 132 -9.37 6.39 -15.26
C THR A 132 -8.12 6.62 -14.41
N LEU A 133 -7.08 5.79 -14.57
CA LEU A 133 -5.82 5.96 -13.82
C LEU A 133 -5.04 7.22 -14.25
N PRO A 134 -4.75 7.44 -15.54
CA PRO A 134 -4.15 8.70 -16.02
C PRO A 134 -4.88 9.94 -15.50
N LEU A 135 -6.21 9.97 -15.61
CA LEU A 135 -7.00 11.11 -15.15
C LEU A 135 -6.95 11.32 -13.63
N ALA A 136 -6.82 10.25 -12.84
CA ALA A 136 -6.65 10.35 -11.39
C ALA A 136 -5.26 10.90 -11.02
N LEU A 137 -4.22 10.46 -11.73
CA LEU A 137 -2.84 10.94 -11.58
C LEU A 137 -2.72 12.41 -11.96
N LEU A 138 -3.29 12.82 -13.10
CA LEU A 138 -3.32 14.23 -13.53
C LEU A 138 -4.01 15.12 -12.50
N GLY A 139 -5.20 14.74 -12.04
CA GLY A 139 -5.92 15.51 -11.02
C GLY A 139 -5.14 15.61 -9.71
N ARG A 140 -4.42 14.55 -9.30
CA ARG A 140 -3.57 14.61 -8.10
C ARG A 140 -2.33 15.50 -8.29
N ALA A 141 -1.70 15.43 -9.45
CA ALA A 141 -0.56 16.28 -9.81
C ALA A 141 -0.93 17.77 -9.77
N GLU A 142 -2.13 18.15 -10.24
CA GLU A 142 -2.65 19.52 -10.11
C GLU A 142 -2.71 19.99 -8.65
N ILE A 143 -3.17 19.13 -7.74
CA ILE A 143 -3.21 19.45 -6.31
C ILE A 143 -1.81 19.58 -5.72
N PHE A 144 -0.88 18.68 -6.07
CA PHE A 144 0.50 18.80 -5.65
C PHE A 144 1.15 20.09 -6.14
N MET A 145 0.90 20.51 -7.39
CA MET A 145 1.37 21.80 -7.91
C MET A 145 0.80 22.97 -7.12
N ALA A 146 -0.50 22.95 -6.77
CA ALA A 146 -1.13 23.98 -5.94
C ALA A 146 -0.52 24.06 -4.53
N LEU A 147 -0.13 22.91 -3.97
CA LEU A 147 0.56 22.79 -2.68
C LEU A 147 2.08 23.07 -2.76
N LYS A 148 2.63 23.32 -3.95
CA LYS A 148 4.07 23.50 -4.22
C LYS A 148 4.94 22.26 -3.97
N GLU A 149 4.31 21.09 -4.00
CA GLU A 149 4.94 19.78 -3.85
C GLU A 149 5.35 19.22 -5.22
N TYR A 150 6.23 19.96 -5.92
CA TYR A 150 6.52 19.73 -7.34
C TYR A 150 7.15 18.37 -7.64
N HIS A 151 7.87 17.79 -6.69
CA HIS A 151 8.47 16.47 -6.85
C HIS A 151 7.40 15.40 -7.06
N PHE A 152 6.37 15.37 -6.19
CA PHE A 152 5.26 14.43 -6.31
C PHE A 152 4.39 14.70 -7.54
N ALA A 153 4.19 15.97 -7.90
CA ALA A 153 3.49 16.32 -9.13
C ALA A 153 4.20 15.74 -10.37
N LEU A 154 5.54 15.80 -10.41
CA LEU A 154 6.32 15.27 -11.53
C LEU A 154 6.25 13.75 -11.63
N GLU A 155 6.21 13.04 -10.49
CA GLU A 155 5.98 11.58 -10.46
C GLU A 155 4.56 11.24 -10.98
N ASP A 156 3.55 11.97 -10.47
CA ASP A 156 2.22 12.20 -11.06
C ASP A 156 2.18 12.12 -12.59
N LEU A 157 2.83 13.11 -13.19
CA LEU A 157 2.79 13.35 -14.62
C LEU A 157 3.55 12.30 -15.43
N ARG A 158 4.68 11.79 -14.91
CA ARG A 158 5.45 10.73 -15.57
C ARG A 158 4.66 9.44 -15.67
N LEU A 159 4.04 9.01 -14.57
CA LEU A 159 3.21 7.82 -14.52
C LEU A 159 1.98 7.96 -15.43
N ALA A 160 1.35 9.13 -15.48
CA ALA A 160 0.24 9.38 -16.39
C ALA A 160 0.67 9.24 -17.87
N ALA A 161 1.83 9.81 -18.22
CA ALA A 161 2.35 9.76 -19.59
C ALA A 161 2.69 8.33 -20.04
N GLU A 162 3.22 7.48 -19.17
CA GLU A 162 3.50 6.06 -19.49
C GLU A 162 2.24 5.29 -19.94
N HIS A 163 1.06 5.70 -19.47
CA HIS A 163 -0.21 5.05 -19.78
C HIS A 163 -0.94 5.65 -21.00
N GLU A 164 -0.49 6.80 -21.51
CA GLU A 164 -1.02 7.42 -22.73
C GLU A 164 -0.17 7.10 -23.98
N LEU A 165 1.02 6.51 -23.81
CA LEU A 165 1.88 6.14 -24.92
C LEU A 165 1.37 4.85 -25.57
N PRO A 166 1.03 4.84 -26.87
CA PRO A 166 0.74 3.60 -27.57
C PRO A 166 1.99 2.70 -27.56
N ASP A 167 1.82 1.43 -27.19
CA ASP A 167 2.88 0.41 -27.12
C ASP A 167 3.61 0.14 -28.45
N LYS A 168 3.16 0.75 -29.56
CA LYS A 168 3.81 0.62 -30.87
C LYS A 168 3.82 1.94 -31.63
N PRO A 169 4.97 2.36 -32.19
CA PRO A 169 4.95 3.23 -33.35
C PRO A 169 4.31 2.45 -34.51
N THR A 170 3.27 3.04 -35.10
CA THR A 170 2.66 2.58 -36.37
C THR A 170 3.67 2.51 -37.50
#